data_AF-A0A3D3IZK7-F1
#
_entry.id   AF-A0A3D3IZK7-F1
#
_cell.length_a   1.000
_cell.length_b   1.000
_cell.length_c   1.000
_cell.angle_alpha   90.00
_cell.angle_beta   90.00
_cell.angle_gamma   90.00
#
_symmetry.space_group_name_H-M   'P 1'
#
loop_
_entity.id
_entity.type
_entity.pdbx_description
1 polymer ?
#
loop_
_entity_poly.entity_id
_entity_poly.type
_entity_poly.pdbx_seq_one_letter_code
_entity_poly.pdbx_strand_id
1 'polypeptide(L)'
;MNDAGRSRSSLFLMEMIVTILFFSLAAAVCVKCFVSAHMMGKETYELNHAIAIATGYAEVMRGTAGDIDSIMEVFPYAIKGDDSYIMLFYDEEFNPCEAERAVYAGDVTLTPNGAVQNMHIKIVRADDASVIYELDATKYMNSARG
;
A
#
# COMPACT_ATOMS: atom_id res chain seq x y z
N MET A 1 -30.49 -52.59 41.31
CA MET A 1 -30.80 -51.15 41.47
C MET A 1 -29.54 -50.36 41.11
N ASN A 2 -29.68 -49.28 40.34
CA ASN A 2 -28.71 -48.18 40.10
C ASN A 2 -27.97 -48.14 38.74
N ASP A 3 -28.70 -48.01 37.62
CA ASP A 3 -28.13 -47.52 36.35
C ASP A 3 -28.72 -46.18 35.86
N ALA A 4 -29.82 -45.71 36.44
CA ALA A 4 -30.53 -44.51 35.98
C ALA A 4 -29.82 -43.17 36.31
N GLY A 5 -28.82 -43.17 37.21
CA GLY A 5 -28.06 -41.96 37.58
C GLY A 5 -26.84 -41.67 36.69
N ARG A 6 -26.34 -42.67 35.97
CA ARG A 6 -25.11 -42.57 35.17
C ARG A 6 -25.34 -41.86 33.84
N SER A 7 -26.54 -41.99 33.27
CA SER A 7 -26.92 -41.38 31.98
C SER A 7 -27.26 -39.89 32.07
N ARG A 8 -27.86 -39.40 33.16
CA ARG A 8 -28.19 -37.96 33.31
C ARG A 8 -26.95 -37.07 33.44
N SER A 9 -25.93 -37.52 34.17
CA SER A 9 -24.68 -36.77 34.33
C SER A 9 -23.86 -36.74 33.04
N SER A 10 -23.88 -37.82 32.24
CA SER A 10 -23.21 -37.81 30.94
C SER A 10 -23.91 -36.93 29.90
N LEU A 11 -25.25 -36.85 29.95
CA LEU A 11 -26.03 -35.97 29.06
C LEU A 11 -25.78 -34.49 29.34
N PHE A 12 -25.74 -34.08 30.61
CA PHE A 12 -25.39 -32.71 31.00
C PHE A 12 -23.97 -32.33 30.58
N LEU A 13 -23.02 -33.25 30.77
CA LEU A 13 -21.63 -33.03 30.39
C LEU A 13 -21.46 -32.96 28.86
N MET A 14 -22.20 -33.78 28.12
CA MET A 14 -22.25 -33.74 26.65
C MET A 14 -22.79 -32.39 26.14
N GLU A 15 -23.84 -31.87 26.76
CA GLU A 15 -24.42 -30.57 26.40
C GLU A 15 -23.42 -29.43 26.61
N MET A 16 -22.73 -29.39 27.75
CA MET A 16 -21.68 -28.40 28.01
C MET A 16 -20.50 -28.50 27.03
N ILE A 17 -20.11 -29.71 26.62
CA ILE A 17 -19.08 -29.88 25.59
C ILE A 17 -19.57 -29.29 24.25
N VAL A 18 -20.81 -29.59 23.83
CA VAL A 18 -21.36 -29.08 22.57
C VAL A 18 -21.46 -27.55 22.58
N THR A 19 -21.89 -26.94 23.68
CA THR A 19 -21.95 -25.47 23.78
C THR A 19 -20.57 -24.84 23.70
N ILE A 20 -19.58 -25.38 24.44
CA ILE A 20 -18.19 -24.89 24.38
C ILE A 20 -17.62 -25.06 22.97
N LEU A 21 -17.88 -26.17 22.28
CA LEU A 21 -17.42 -26.38 20.91
C LEU A 21 -18.05 -25.38 19.94
N PHE A 22 -19.34 -25.10 20.06
CA PHE A 22 -20.02 -24.11 19.24
C PHE A 22 -19.46 -22.70 19.48
N PHE A 23 -19.27 -22.30 20.74
CA PHE A 23 -18.65 -21.02 21.08
C PHE A 23 -17.20 -20.93 20.60
N SER A 24 -16.44 -22.02 20.70
CA SER A 24 -15.05 -22.09 20.22
C SER A 24 -14.99 -21.93 18.69
N LEU A 25 -15.90 -22.58 17.96
CA LEU A 25 -16.01 -22.43 16.50
C LEU A 25 -16.39 -21.00 16.11
N ALA A 26 -17.39 -20.42 16.80
CA ALA A 26 -17.80 -19.04 16.57
C ALA A 26 -16.65 -18.06 16.84
N ALA A 27 -15.93 -18.23 17.97
CA ALA A 27 -14.76 -17.42 18.29
C ALA A 27 -13.67 -17.51 17.22
N ALA A 28 -13.38 -18.71 16.71
CA ALA A 28 -12.41 -18.90 15.63
C ALA A 28 -12.81 -18.17 14.34
N VAL A 29 -14.09 -18.22 13.95
CA VAL A 29 -14.61 -17.49 12.79
C VAL A 29 -14.51 -15.97 13.01
N CYS A 30 -14.89 -15.47 14.19
CA CYS A 30 -14.80 -14.05 14.52
C CYS A 30 -13.36 -13.54 14.45
N VAL A 31 -12.39 -14.27 15.01
CA VAL A 31 -10.97 -13.91 14.94
C VAL A 31 -10.47 -13.91 13.49
N LYS A 32 -10.84 -14.93 12.70
CA LYS A 32 -10.48 -14.97 11.27
C LYS A 32 -11.03 -13.77 10.50
N CYS A 33 -12.30 -13.43 10.71
CA CYS A 33 -12.93 -12.26 10.09
C CYS A 33 -12.21 -10.97 10.49
N PHE A 34 -11.88 -10.82 11.77
CA PHE A 34 -11.15 -9.66 12.29
C PHE A 34 -9.76 -9.51 11.67
N VAL A 35 -8.97 -10.59 11.63
CA VAL A 35 -7.64 -10.58 10.99
C VAL A 35 -7.77 -10.24 9.51
N SER A 36 -8.73 -10.83 8.80
CA SER A 36 -8.96 -10.54 7.38
C SER A 36 -9.34 -9.08 7.14
N ALA A 37 -10.21 -8.51 7.98
CA ALA A 37 -10.60 -7.12 7.88
C ALA A 37 -9.43 -6.17 8.17
N HIS A 38 -8.58 -6.52 9.14
CA HIS A 38 -7.37 -5.76 9.44
C HIS A 38 -6.38 -5.76 8.26
N MET A 39 -6.13 -6.92 7.65
CA MET A 39 -5.27 -7.04 6.46
C MET A 39 -5.83 -6.24 5.29
N MET A 40 -7.12 -6.35 5.00
CA MET A 40 -7.78 -5.58 3.94
C MET A 40 -7.72 -4.07 4.22
N GLY A 41 -7.85 -3.67 5.49
CA GLY A 41 -7.70 -2.28 5.92
C GLY A 41 -6.28 -1.76 5.65
N LYS A 42 -5.25 -2.55 5.95
CA LYS A 42 -3.86 -2.21 5.65
C LYS A 42 -3.61 -2.07 4.14
N GLU A 43 -4.07 -3.03 3.34
CA GLU A 43 -3.96 -2.96 1.87
C GLU A 43 -4.66 -1.72 1.30
N THR A 44 -5.86 -1.40 1.80
CA THR A 44 -6.61 -0.21 1.38
C THR A 44 -5.90 1.07 1.79
N TYR A 45 -5.34 1.12 3.00
CA TYR A 45 -4.55 2.25 3.49
C TYR A 45 -3.34 2.49 2.58
N GLU A 46 -2.56 1.45 2.30
CA GLU A 46 -1.38 1.52 1.43
C GLU A 46 -1.76 1.96 0.01
N LEU A 47 -2.79 1.35 -0.58
CA LEU A 47 -3.24 1.66 -1.93
C LEU A 47 -3.72 3.11 -2.06
N ASN A 48 -4.52 3.60 -1.10
CA ASN A 48 -5.03 4.97 -1.14
C ASN A 48 -3.89 6.00 -1.07
N HIS A 49 -2.88 5.77 -0.22
CA HIS A 49 -1.73 6.66 -0.14
C HIS A 49 -0.86 6.57 -1.40
N ALA A 50 -0.63 5.36 -1.93
CA ALA A 50 0.12 5.18 -3.17
C ALA A 50 -0.53 5.91 -4.36
N ILE A 51 -1.87 5.86 -4.48
CA ILE A 51 -2.62 6.62 -5.50
C ILE A 51 -2.44 8.12 -5.30
N ALA A 52 -2.58 8.62 -4.07
CA ALA A 52 -2.46 10.04 -3.77
C ALA A 52 -1.05 10.56 -4.09
N ILE A 53 -0.02 9.79 -3.72
CA ILE A 53 1.38 10.09 -3.99
C ILE A 53 1.64 10.12 -5.49
N ALA A 54 1.30 9.05 -6.23
CA ALA A 54 1.51 8.99 -7.67
C ALA A 54 0.78 10.12 -8.41
N THR A 55 -0.47 10.41 -8.00
CA THR A 55 -1.23 11.52 -8.56
C THR A 55 -0.56 12.86 -8.28
N GLY A 56 -0.09 13.07 -7.05
CA GLY A 56 0.65 14.26 -6.64
C GLY A 56 1.92 14.47 -7.47
N TYR A 57 2.67 13.41 -7.76
CA TYR A 57 3.82 13.50 -8.67
C TYR A 57 3.42 13.93 -10.08
N ALA A 58 2.38 13.31 -10.63
CA ALA A 58 1.88 13.68 -11.95
C ALA A 58 1.40 15.14 -11.99
N GLU A 59 0.85 15.66 -10.89
CA GLU A 59 0.44 17.07 -10.75
C GLU A 59 1.62 18.04 -10.66
N VAL A 60 2.60 17.76 -9.79
CA VAL A 60 3.83 18.57 -9.66
C VAL A 60 4.52 18.69 -11.02
N MET A 61 4.60 17.59 -11.76
CA MET A 61 5.17 17.58 -13.10
C MET A 61 4.37 18.36 -14.13
N ARG A 62 3.04 18.34 -14.06
CA ARG A 62 2.20 19.20 -14.90
C ARG A 62 2.38 20.68 -14.56
N GLY A 63 2.57 21.01 -13.29
CA GLY A 63 2.72 22.39 -12.80
C GLY A 63 4.11 23.01 -12.98
N THR A 64 5.16 22.19 -13.10
CA THR A 64 6.56 22.62 -13.26
C THR A 64 7.00 22.61 -14.73
N ALA A 65 8.27 22.92 -15.02
CA ALA A 65 8.85 22.77 -16.36
C ALA A 65 8.80 21.31 -16.86
N GLY A 66 8.69 20.34 -15.95
CA GLY A 66 8.64 18.92 -16.29
C GLY A 66 10.01 18.25 -16.38
N ASP A 67 11.04 18.93 -15.88
CA ASP A 67 12.38 18.37 -15.65
C ASP A 67 12.51 17.83 -14.22
N ILE A 68 13.50 16.96 -14.04
CA ILE A 68 13.79 16.33 -12.74
C ILE A 68 14.18 17.37 -11.69
N ASP A 69 14.93 18.40 -12.08
CA ASP A 69 15.46 19.38 -11.14
C ASP A 69 14.33 20.16 -10.46
N SER A 70 13.30 20.55 -11.22
CA SER A 70 12.09 21.20 -10.69
C SER A 70 11.29 20.29 -9.75
N ILE A 71 11.31 18.97 -9.98
CA ILE A 71 10.66 18.00 -9.09
C ILE A 71 11.44 17.89 -7.78
N MET A 72 12.77 17.79 -7.84
CA MET A 72 13.61 17.65 -6.66
C MET A 72 13.48 18.81 -5.68
N GLU A 73 13.20 20.03 -6.16
CA GLU A 73 12.92 21.18 -5.28
C GLU A 73 11.70 20.97 -4.37
N VAL A 74 10.73 20.17 -4.82
CA VAL A 74 9.49 19.88 -4.08
C VAL A 74 9.66 18.71 -3.11
N PHE A 75 10.62 17.81 -3.38
CA PHE A 75 10.79 16.55 -2.64
C PHE A 75 12.17 16.47 -1.97
N PRO A 76 12.27 16.81 -0.67
CA PRO A 76 13.55 17.05 0.00
C PRO A 76 14.43 15.79 0.17
N TYR A 77 13.84 14.60 0.13
CA TYR A 77 14.55 13.32 0.24
C TYR A 77 14.61 12.56 -1.09
N ALA A 78 14.25 13.21 -2.20
CA ALA A 78 14.35 12.60 -3.51
C ALA A 78 15.81 12.31 -3.85
N ILE A 79 16.08 11.10 -4.33
CA ILE A 79 17.38 10.72 -4.86
C ILE A 79 17.25 10.62 -6.37
N LYS A 80 17.94 11.48 -7.10
CA LYS A 80 18.10 11.35 -8.54
C LYS A 80 19.03 10.16 -8.82
N GLY A 81 18.57 9.24 -9.67
CA GLY A 81 19.45 8.26 -10.29
C GLY A 81 20.09 8.86 -11.53
N ASP A 82 19.67 8.38 -12.70
CA ASP A 82 20.06 8.97 -13.98
C ASP A 82 19.22 10.22 -14.33
N ASP A 83 19.48 10.85 -15.48
CA ASP A 83 18.77 12.06 -15.95
C ASP A 83 17.27 11.86 -16.25
N SER A 84 16.76 10.64 -16.12
CA SER A 84 15.37 10.25 -16.34
C SER A 84 14.73 9.53 -15.16
N TYR A 85 15.40 9.43 -14.01
CA TYR A 85 14.91 8.58 -12.92
C TYR A 85 15.08 9.23 -11.54
N ILE A 86 14.02 9.14 -10.73
CA ILE A 86 13.98 9.67 -9.36
C ILE A 86 13.42 8.58 -8.43
N MET A 87 14.08 8.43 -7.29
CA MET A 87 13.60 7.62 -6.16
C MET A 87 13.13 8.50 -5.02
N LEU A 88 12.06 8.04 -4.36
CA LEU A 88 11.37 8.75 -3.31
C LEU A 88 11.09 7.76 -2.18
N PHE A 89 11.11 8.23 -0.94
CA PHE A 89 11.12 7.35 0.22
C PHE A 89 10.11 7.83 1.25
N TYR A 90 9.37 6.88 1.81
CA TYR A 90 8.32 7.13 2.78
C TYR A 90 8.39 6.15 3.94
N ASP A 91 8.09 6.64 5.14
CA ASP A 91 7.99 5.81 6.34
C ASP A 91 6.65 5.03 6.39
N GLU A 92 6.41 4.30 7.49
CA GLU A 92 5.19 3.49 7.68
C GLU A 92 3.89 4.32 7.63
N GLU A 93 3.97 5.62 7.91
CA GLU A 93 2.84 6.55 7.90
C GLU A 93 2.71 7.32 6.58
N PHE A 94 3.50 6.95 5.55
CA PHE A 94 3.60 7.64 4.27
C PHE A 94 4.13 9.09 4.37
N ASN A 95 4.88 9.42 5.42
CA ASN A 95 5.59 10.70 5.48
C ASN A 95 6.91 10.61 4.69
N PRO A 96 7.31 11.66 3.96
CA PRO A 96 8.60 11.69 3.28
C PRO A 96 9.75 11.50 4.28
N CYS A 97 10.69 10.61 3.96
CA CYS A 97 11.83 10.30 4.83
C CYS A 97 13.10 9.97 4.04
N GLU A 98 14.21 9.75 4.75
CA GLU A 98 15.47 9.26 4.18
C GLU A 98 15.38 7.77 3.79
N ALA A 99 16.19 7.33 2.83
CA ALA A 99 16.13 5.98 2.26
C ALA A 99 16.30 4.87 3.31
N GLU A 100 17.12 5.10 4.33
CA GLU A 100 17.42 4.14 5.42
C GLU A 100 16.20 3.86 6.31
N ARG A 101 15.21 4.76 6.32
CA ARG A 101 13.99 4.65 7.11
C ARG A 101 12.78 4.26 6.28
N ALA A 102 12.97 4.06 4.98
CA ALA A 102 11.89 3.83 4.04
C ALA A 102 11.20 2.48 4.29
N VAL A 103 9.88 2.51 4.42
CA VAL A 103 8.99 1.35 4.36
C VAL A 103 8.36 1.25 2.97
N TYR A 104 8.17 2.40 2.30
CA TYR A 104 7.69 2.47 0.93
C TYR A 104 8.64 3.30 0.08
N ALA A 105 8.71 2.97 -1.20
CA ALA A 105 9.50 3.71 -2.17
C ALA A 105 8.66 4.07 -3.41
N GLY A 106 8.96 5.21 -4.00
CA GLY A 106 8.41 5.68 -5.26
C GLY A 106 9.48 5.76 -6.33
N ASP A 107 9.26 5.05 -7.43
CA ASP A 107 10.09 5.06 -8.62
C ASP A 107 9.41 5.91 -9.69
N VAL A 108 10.06 6.98 -10.12
CA VAL A 108 9.55 7.87 -11.18
C VAL A 108 10.52 7.86 -12.34
N THR A 109 10.07 7.35 -13.49
CA THR A 109 10.84 7.33 -14.73
C THR A 109 10.24 8.28 -15.74
N LEU A 110 11.06 9.14 -16.34
CA LEU A 110 10.69 10.11 -17.35
C LEU A 110 11.24 9.69 -18.71
N THR A 111 10.38 9.38 -19.66
CA THR A 111 10.77 8.99 -21.03
C THR A 111 10.33 10.04 -22.04
N PRO A 112 11.27 10.79 -22.67
CA PRO A 112 10.94 11.70 -23.75
C PRO A 112 10.38 10.92 -24.94
N ASN A 113 9.30 11.43 -25.54
CA ASN A 113 8.67 10.83 -26.71
C ASN A 113 8.20 11.92 -27.69
N GLY A 114 9.14 12.48 -28.44
CA GLY A 114 8.88 13.56 -29.40
C GLY A 114 8.44 14.84 -28.70
N ALA A 115 7.20 15.29 -28.96
CA ALA A 115 6.62 16.49 -28.35
C ALA A 115 5.96 16.22 -26.98
N VAL A 116 6.03 14.99 -26.48
CA VAL A 116 5.49 14.64 -25.16
C VAL A 116 6.58 14.06 -24.26
N GLN A 117 6.43 14.28 -22.97
CA GLN A 117 7.19 13.65 -21.91
C GLN A 117 6.30 12.60 -21.25
N ASN A 118 6.64 11.33 -21.41
CA ASN A 118 5.98 10.25 -20.68
C ASN A 118 6.62 10.11 -19.30
N MET A 119 5.80 9.66 -18.37
CA MET A 119 6.17 9.38 -17.00
C MET A 119 5.53 8.08 -16.57
N HIS A 120 6.35 7.22 -15.99
CA HIS A 120 5.92 6.02 -15.33
C HIS A 120 6.24 6.17 -13.84
N ILE A 121 5.20 6.14 -12.99
CA ILE A 121 5.32 6.22 -11.54
C ILE A 121 4.94 4.87 -10.97
N LYS A 122 5.76 4.36 -10.07
CA LYS A 122 5.53 3.09 -9.39
C LYS A 122 5.77 3.26 -7.90
N ILE A 123 4.82 2.82 -7.09
CA ILE A 123 4.93 2.82 -5.63
C ILE A 123 5.06 1.38 -5.17
N VAL A 124 6.13 1.09 -4.42
CA VAL A 124 6.48 -0.25 -3.95
C VAL A 124 6.65 -0.29 -2.44
N ARG A 125 6.47 -1.49 -1.86
CA ARG A 125 6.97 -1.77 -0.50
C ARG A 125 8.48 -2.00 -0.55
N ALA A 126 9.21 -1.45 0.41
CA ALA A 126 10.67 -1.53 0.45
C ALA A 126 11.19 -2.91 0.91
N ASP A 127 10.38 -3.68 1.61
CA ASP A 127 10.76 -4.98 2.18
C ASP A 127 10.82 -6.12 1.13
N ASP A 128 9.85 -6.16 0.21
CA ASP A 128 9.72 -7.21 -0.80
C ASP A 128 9.68 -6.70 -2.25
N ALA A 129 9.81 -5.39 -2.45
CA ALA A 129 9.71 -4.71 -3.75
C ALA A 129 8.36 -4.98 -4.47
N SER A 130 7.33 -5.38 -3.74
CA SER A 130 5.99 -5.59 -4.29
C SER A 130 5.37 -4.28 -4.70
N VAL A 131 4.72 -4.29 -5.86
CA VAL A 131 4.04 -3.13 -6.41
C VAL A 131 2.72 -2.92 -5.70
N ILE A 132 2.54 -1.74 -5.10
CA ILE A 132 1.26 -1.32 -4.53
C ILE A 132 0.40 -0.67 -5.62
N TYR A 133 0.99 0.24 -6.39
CA TYR A 133 0.29 1.00 -7.42
C TYR A 133 1.26 1.50 -8.51
N GLU A 134 0.75 1.59 -9.74
CA GLU A 134 1.46 2.12 -10.90
C GLU A 134 0.57 3.12 -11.65
N LEU A 135 1.18 4.19 -12.15
CA LEU A 135 0.51 5.24 -12.91
C LEU A 135 1.38 5.68 -14.09
N ASP A 136 0.82 5.61 -15.28
CA ASP A 136 1.38 6.23 -16.48
C ASP A 136 0.74 7.61 -16.69
N ALA A 137 1.57 8.63 -16.89
CA ALA A 137 1.15 9.98 -17.19
C ALA A 137 1.92 10.53 -18.40
N THR A 138 1.27 11.40 -19.17
CA THR A 138 1.87 12.06 -20.32
C THR A 138 1.68 13.56 -20.21
N LYS A 139 2.76 14.32 -20.40
CA LYS A 139 2.75 15.78 -20.49
C LYS A 139 3.13 16.22 -21.89
N TYR A 140 2.35 17.11 -22.48
CA TYR A 140 2.75 17.77 -23.72
C TYR A 140 3.78 18.87 -23.43
N MET A 141 4.94 18.75 -24.06
CA MET A 141 5.99 19.76 -24.00
C MET A 141 5.70 20.75 -25.13
N ASN A 142 5.01 21.85 -24.82
CA ASN A 142 4.83 22.91 -25.80
C ASN A 142 6.19 23.54 -26.07
N SER A 143 6.81 23.19 -27.20
CA SER A 143 7.92 23.97 -27.74
C SER A 143 7.38 25.37 -28.02
N ALA A 144 7.73 26.32 -27.15
CA ALA A 144 7.51 27.72 -27.43
C ALA A 144 8.19 28.00 -28.77
N ARG A 145 7.39 28.30 -29.79
CA ARG A 145 7.85 28.90 -31.04
C ARG A 145 8.68 30.14 -30.68
N GLY A 146 9.99 30.00 -30.81
CA GLY A 146 10.98 31.08 -30.88
C GLY A 146 11.70 30.96 -32.20
#